data_AF-A0AAW3U1V4-F1
#
_entry.id   AF-A0AAW3U1V4-F1
#
_cell.length_a   1.000
_cell.length_b   1.000
_cell.length_c   1.000
_cell.angle_alpha   90.00
_cell.angle_beta   90.00
_cell.angle_gamma   90.00
#
_symmetry.space_group_name_H-M   'P 1'
#
loop_
_entity.id
_entity.type
_entity.pdbx_description
1 polymer ?
#
loop_
_entity_poly.entity_id
_entity_poly.type
_entity_poly.pdbx_seq_one_letter_code
_entity_poly.pdbx_strand_id
1 'polypeptide(L)'
;MKTPRPSPPPASERKSSRLIDWLVRGVVGIAVIACCGRFWLLGEAVFEGRYVSVIRGRPARIFLVDSDPHRFWIAVCWDALLSCVPLLIVGGFAYASWRARRHVR
;
A
#
# COMPACT_ATOMS: atom_id res chain seq x y z
N MET A 1 45.28 9.83 -10.73
CA MET A 1 44.21 10.73 -11.20
C MET A 1 43.16 10.86 -10.12
N LYS A 2 42.89 12.07 -9.63
CA LYS A 2 41.91 12.33 -8.55
C LYS A 2 40.59 12.65 -9.23
N THR A 3 39.58 11.78 -9.10
CA THR A 3 38.23 12.04 -9.63
C THR A 3 37.68 13.33 -9.00
N PRO A 4 37.12 14.27 -9.80
CA PRO A 4 36.51 15.47 -9.26
C PRO A 4 35.37 15.06 -8.32
N ARG A 5 35.33 15.63 -7.10
CA ARG A 5 34.17 15.46 -6.23
C ARG A 5 32.96 16.07 -6.95
N PRO A 6 31.81 15.38 -7.02
CA PRO A 6 30.61 15.96 -7.59
C PRO A 6 30.24 17.23 -6.80
N SER A 7 30.03 18.32 -7.54
CA SER A 7 29.58 19.59 -6.98
C SER A 7 28.25 19.37 -6.24
N PRO A 8 28.05 19.97 -5.05
CA PRO A 8 26.78 19.84 -4.35
C PRO A 8 25.65 20.39 -5.23
N PRO A 9 24.51 19.68 -5.34
CA PRO A 9 23.40 20.14 -6.16
C PRO A 9 22.88 21.50 -5.67
N PRO A 10 22.39 22.36 -6.58
CA PRO A 10 21.88 23.68 -6.23
C PRO A 10 20.79 23.60 -5.16
N ALA A 11 20.68 24.63 -4.31
CA ALA A 11 19.75 24.65 -3.18
C ALA A 11 18.28 24.43 -3.59
N SER A 12 17.92 24.81 -4.82
CA SER A 12 16.61 24.56 -5.44
C SER A 12 16.34 23.07 -5.68
N GLU A 13 17.30 22.31 -6.22
CA GLU A 13 17.18 20.86 -6.41
C GLU A 13 17.08 20.12 -5.07
N ARG A 14 17.87 20.54 -4.07
CA ARG A 14 17.82 19.91 -2.73
C ARG A 14 16.47 20.13 -2.05
N LYS A 15 15.86 21.32 -2.19
CA LYS A 15 14.51 21.58 -1.66
C LYS A 15 13.44 20.77 -2.40
N SER A 16 13.52 20.72 -3.73
CA SER A 16 12.60 19.94 -4.56
C SER A 16 12.65 18.45 -4.23
N SER A 17 13.84 17.87 -4.11
CA SER A 17 14.03 16.46 -3.71
C SER A 17 13.43 16.15 -2.34
N ARG A 18 13.61 17.02 -1.34
CA ARG A 18 12.99 16.83 -0.02
C ARG A 18 11.47 16.90 -0.07
N LEU A 19 10.92 17.78 -0.90
CA LEU A 19 9.47 17.95 -1.04
C LEU A 19 8.85 16.72 -1.71
N ILE A 20 9.52 16.18 -2.74
CA ILE A 20 9.16 14.92 -3.38
C ILE A 20 9.21 13.77 -2.38
N ASP A 21 10.27 13.65 -1.57
CA ASP A 21 10.37 12.61 -0.53
C ASP A 21 9.22 12.68 0.48
N TRP A 22 8.83 13.88 0.90
CA TRP A 22 7.68 14.08 1.80
C TRP A 22 6.36 13.70 1.16
N LEU A 23 6.15 14.07 -0.11
CA LEU A 23 4.96 13.68 -0.87
C LEU A 23 4.88 12.17 -1.03
N VAL A 24 5.99 11.52 -1.43
CA VAL A 24 6.05 10.06 -1.57
C VAL A 24 5.76 9.38 -0.24
N ARG A 25 6.37 9.82 0.86
CA ARG A 25 6.08 9.28 2.20
C ARG A 25 4.62 9.47 2.61
N GLY A 26 4.04 10.64 2.33
CA GLY A 26 2.63 10.93 2.59
C GLY A 26 1.71 9.99 1.82
N VAL A 27 1.93 9.85 0.51
CA VAL A 27 1.16 8.95 -0.36
C VAL A 27 1.29 7.49 0.09
N VAL A 28 2.50 7.04 0.42
CA VAL A 28 2.74 5.69 0.96
C VAL A 28 1.99 5.48 2.27
N GLY A 29 2.05 6.45 3.19
CA GLY A 29 1.32 6.39 4.47
C GLY A 29 -0.19 6.28 4.27
N ILE A 30 -0.76 7.11 3.39
CA ILE A 30 -2.19 7.07 3.05
C ILE A 30 -2.56 5.72 2.43
N ALA A 31 -1.75 5.21 1.51
CA ALA A 31 -1.99 3.92 0.86
C ALA A 31 -1.98 2.75 1.86
N VAL A 32 -1.05 2.77 2.82
CA VAL A 32 -0.99 1.78 3.91
C VAL A 32 -2.23 1.85 4.79
N ILE A 33 -2.63 3.04 5.24
CA ILE A 33 -3.83 3.23 6.06
C ILE A 33 -5.08 2.75 5.32
N ALA A 34 -5.22 3.11 4.04
CA ALA A 34 -6.33 2.67 3.20
C ALA A 34 -6.36 1.15 3.03
N CYS A 35 -5.20 0.50 2.82
CA CYS A 35 -5.11 -0.96 2.76
C CYS A 35 -5.52 -1.61 4.09
N CYS A 36 -5.03 -1.11 5.22
CA CYS A 36 -5.40 -1.63 6.54
C CYS A 36 -6.90 -1.48 6.83
N GLY A 37 -7.49 -0.31 6.52
CA GLY A 37 -8.93 -0.10 6.64
C GLY A 37 -9.75 -1.02 5.74
N ARG A 38 -9.25 -1.29 4.52
CA ARG A 38 -9.90 -2.23 3.60
C ARG A 38 -9.83 -3.67 4.11
N PHE A 39 -8.71 -4.09 4.68
CA PHE A 39 -8.58 -5.40 5.34
C PHE A 39 -9.52 -5.53 6.55
N TRP A 40 -9.67 -4.47 7.34
CA TRP A 40 -10.61 -4.45 8.47
C TRP A 40 -12.06 -4.66 8.00
N LEU A 41 -12.49 -3.90 6.99
CA LEU A 41 -13.81 -4.05 6.38
C LEU A 41 -14.02 -5.43 5.74
N LEU A 42 -12.97 -6.02 5.17
CA LEU A 42 -12.99 -7.39 4.67
C LEU A 42 -13.18 -8.40 5.80
N GLY A 43 -12.51 -8.22 6.93
CA GLY A 43 -12.61 -9.09 8.11
C GLY A 43 -14.00 -9.04 8.73
N GLU A 44 -14.57 -7.84 8.89
CA GLU A 44 -15.96 -7.62 9.28
C GLU A 44 -16.93 -8.34 8.33
N ALA A 45 -16.75 -8.18 7.01
CA ALA A 45 -17.58 -8.85 6.02
C ALA A 45 -17.50 -10.39 6.06
N VAL A 46 -16.34 -10.95 6.42
CA VAL A 46 -16.16 -12.41 6.59
C VAL A 46 -16.83 -12.88 7.88
N PHE A 47 -16.74 -12.13 8.97
CA PHE A 47 -17.38 -12.47 10.24
C PHE A 47 -18.91 -12.36 10.19
N GLU A 48 -19.45 -11.34 9.52
CA GLU A 48 -20.89 -11.15 9.35
C GLU A 48 -21.48 -11.93 8.16
N GLY A 49 -20.64 -12.56 7.32
CA GLY A 49 -21.07 -13.29 6.12
C GLY A 49 -21.71 -12.40 5.04
N ARG A 50 -21.49 -11.08 5.12
CA ARG A 50 -22.06 -10.06 4.23
C ARG A 50 -20.96 -9.18 3.68
N TYR A 51 -20.68 -9.31 2.39
CA TYR A 51 -19.69 -8.48 1.70
C TYR A 51 -20.41 -7.48 0.82
N VAL A 52 -20.32 -6.20 1.20
CA VAL A 52 -20.85 -5.09 0.42
C VAL A 52 -19.75 -4.60 -0.51
N SER A 53 -19.72 -5.10 -1.75
CA SER A 53 -18.77 -4.60 -2.73
C SER A 53 -19.25 -3.22 -3.20
N VAL A 54 -18.63 -2.16 -2.70
CA VAL A 54 -18.81 -0.81 -3.22
C VAL A 54 -17.85 -0.63 -4.39
N ILE A 55 -18.16 -1.29 -5.51
CA ILE A 55 -17.48 -0.99 -6.78
C ILE A 55 -18.00 0.37 -7.23
N ARG A 56 -17.14 1.39 -7.10
CA ARG A 56 -17.31 2.77 -7.55
C ARG A 56 -18.08 2.81 -8.89
N GLY A 57 -19.33 3.27 -8.87
CA GLY A 57 -20.14 3.51 -10.07
C GLY A 57 -21.30 2.53 -10.34
N ARG A 58 -21.53 1.49 -9.53
CA ARG A 58 -22.76 0.68 -9.59
C ARG A 58 -23.44 0.56 -8.22
N PRO A 59 -24.77 0.37 -8.18
CA PRO A 59 -25.50 0.22 -6.92
C PRO A 59 -24.86 -0.90 -6.09
N ALA A 60 -24.65 -0.60 -4.80
CA ALA A 60 -23.99 -1.48 -3.84
C ALA A 60 -24.58 -2.90 -3.94
N ARG A 61 -23.81 -3.83 -4.51
CA ARG A 61 -24.21 -5.25 -4.53
C ARG A 61 -23.78 -5.86 -3.21
N ILE A 62 -24.79 -6.22 -2.42
CA ILE A 62 -24.65 -7.02 -1.22
C ILE A 62 -24.49 -8.46 -1.70
N PHE A 63 -23.29 -9.02 -1.57
CA PHE A 63 -23.07 -10.44 -1.79
C PHE A 63 -23.25 -11.14 -0.44
N LEU A 64 -24.32 -11.93 -0.34
CA LEU A 64 -24.57 -12.84 0.78
C LEU A 64 -23.78 -14.12 0.53
N VAL A 65 -23.05 -14.59 1.54
CA VAL A 65 -22.27 -15.85 1.44
C VAL A 65 -23.16 -17.05 1.09
N ASP A 66 -24.44 -17.00 1.47
CA ASP A 66 -25.45 -18.03 1.19
C ASP A 66 -25.89 -18.11 -0.27
N SER A 67 -25.79 -17.03 -1.04
CA SER A 67 -26.33 -16.99 -2.41
C SER A 67 -25.29 -17.30 -3.48
N ASP A 68 -24.02 -16.91 -3.27
CA ASP A 68 -22.93 -17.11 -4.24
C ASP A 68 -21.55 -17.15 -3.54
N PRO A 69 -21.24 -18.21 -2.76
CA PRO A 69 -20.04 -18.27 -1.92
C PRO A 69 -18.75 -18.20 -2.74
N HIS A 70 -18.70 -18.83 -3.92
CA HIS A 70 -17.52 -18.80 -4.79
C HIS A 70 -17.17 -17.38 -5.26
N ARG A 71 -18.19 -16.59 -5.62
CA ARG A 71 -18.00 -15.24 -6.17
C ARG A 71 -17.64 -14.23 -5.08
N PHE A 72 -18.19 -14.43 -3.89
CA PHE A 72 -17.82 -13.72 -2.67
C PHE A 72 -16.33 -13.90 -2.36
N TRP A 73 -15.85 -15.13 -2.25
CA TRP A 73 -14.45 -15.41 -1.93
C TRP A 73 -13.49 -14.92 -3.01
N ILE A 74 -13.85 -14.98 -4.29
CA ILE A 74 -13.02 -14.43 -5.37
C ILE A 74 -12.85 -12.91 -5.24
N ALA A 75 -13.93 -12.17 -4.97
CA ALA A 75 -13.86 -10.71 -4.80
C ALA A 75 -13.04 -10.31 -3.57
N VAL A 76 -13.28 -10.99 -2.45
CA VAL A 76 -12.53 -10.84 -1.19
C VAL A 76 -11.04 -11.15 -1.41
N CYS A 77 -10.71 -12.28 -2.03
CA CYS A 77 -9.33 -12.65 -2.34
C CYS A 77 -8.67 -11.63 -3.27
N TRP A 78 -9.38 -11.13 -4.28
CA TRP A 78 -8.83 -10.13 -5.20
C TRP A 78 -8.50 -8.81 -4.50
N ASP A 79 -9.42 -8.32 -3.66
CA ASP A 79 -9.22 -7.11 -2.87
C ASP A 79 -8.09 -7.26 -1.84
N ALA A 80 -8.00 -8.43 -1.20
CA ALA A 80 -6.91 -8.75 -0.29
C ALA A 80 -5.58 -8.79 -1.05
N LEU A 81 -5.52 -9.40 -2.23
CA LEU A 81 -4.30 -9.48 -3.04
C LEU A 81 -3.84 -8.08 -3.46
N LEU A 82 -4.75 -7.26 -3.98
CA LEU A 82 -4.48 -5.88 -4.39
C LEU A 82 -4.01 -5.00 -3.24
N SER A 83 -4.48 -5.25 -2.01
CA SER A 83 -4.06 -4.50 -0.82
C SER A 83 -2.75 -5.04 -0.22
N CYS A 84 -2.45 -6.34 -0.40
CA CYS A 84 -1.22 -6.96 0.10
C CYS A 84 0.02 -6.58 -0.71
N VAL A 85 -0.09 -6.51 -2.04
CA VAL A 85 1.04 -6.16 -2.92
C VAL A 85 1.73 -4.84 -2.54
N PRO A 86 1.03 -3.71 -2.36
CA PRO A 86 1.68 -2.46 -1.96
C PRO A 86 2.28 -2.54 -0.55
N LEU A 87 1.64 -3.25 0.39
CA LEU A 87 2.19 -3.47 1.72
C LEU A 87 3.49 -4.27 1.69
N LEU A 88 3.56 -5.31 0.86
CA LEU A 88 4.78 -6.12 0.68
C LEU A 88 5.92 -5.31 0.05
N ILE A 89 5.61 -4.45 -0.93
CA ILE A 89 6.61 -3.57 -1.54
C ILE A 89 7.17 -2.60 -0.49
N VAL A 90 6.30 -1.92 0.27
CA VAL A 90 6.71 -0.97 1.32
C VAL A 90 7.48 -1.67 2.43
N GLY A 91 6.98 -2.81 2.91
CA GLY A 91 7.64 -3.64 3.92
C GLY A 91 8.99 -4.18 3.46
N GLY A 92 9.09 -4.61 2.20
CA GLY A 92 10.32 -5.07 1.58
C GLY A 92 11.38 -3.97 1.50
N PHE A 93 11.00 -2.75 1.09
CA PHE A 93 11.89 -1.59 1.09
C PHE A 93 12.32 -1.19 2.51
N ALA A 94 11.40 -1.20 3.47
CA ALA A 94 11.72 -0.92 4.88
C ALA A 94 12.70 -1.97 5.45
N TYR A 95 12.50 -3.24 5.12
CA TYR A 95 13.37 -4.33 5.55
C TYR A 95 14.74 -4.27 4.88
N ALA A 96 14.80 -4.06 3.57
CA ALA A 96 16.06 -3.93 2.83
C ALA A 96 16.90 -2.75 3.34
N SER A 97 16.26 -1.59 3.58
CA SER A 97 16.94 -0.42 4.15
C SER A 97 17.38 -0.62 5.60
N TRP A 98 16.61 -1.35 6.42
CA TRP A 98 17.04 -1.75 7.76
C TRP A 98 18.22 -2.72 7.72
N ARG A 99 18.18 -3.74 6.85
CA ARG A 99 19.25 -4.73 6.68
C ARG A 99 20.53 -4.07 6.16
N ALA A 100 20.44 -3.17 5.19
CA ALA A 100 21.57 -2.39 4.70
C ALA A 100 22.23 -1.57 5.82
N ARG A 101 21.43 -0.94 6.69
CA ARG A 101 21.97 -0.20 7.86
C ARG A 101 22.63 -1.10 8.91
N ARG A 102 22.20 -2.37 9.02
CA ARG A 102 22.83 -3.34 9.92
C ARG A 102 24.17 -3.88 9.41
N HIS A 103 24.40 -3.93 8.11
CA HIS A 103 25.68 -4.38 7.54
C HIS A 103 26.76 -3.28 7.50
N VAL A 104 26.41 -2.02 7.82
CA VAL A 104 27.32 -0.86 7.84
C VAL A 104 27.80 -0.53 9.26
N ARG A 105 27.20 -1.13 10.29
CA ARG A 105 27.72 -1.12 11.67
C ARG A 105 28.49 -2.41 11.93
#